data_AF-A0A2V7WJJ1-F1
#
_entry.id   AF-A0A2V7WJJ1-F1
#
_cell.length_a   1.000
_cell.length_b   1.000
_cell.length_c   1.000
_cell.angle_alpha   90.00
_cell.angle_beta   90.00
_cell.angle_gamma   90.00
#
_symmetry.space_group_name_H-M   'P 1'
#
loop_
_entity.id
_entity.type
_entity.pdbx_description
1 polymer ?
#
loop_
_entity_poly.entity_id
_entity_poly.type
_entity_poly.pdbx_seq_one_letter_code
_entity_poly.pdbx_strand_id
1 'polypeptide(L)'
;MRRSLSSSLALAFLLAGMLGAQTFGQKGNPSALFEHGGAGLSSACMDALGLTDAQKGSIGQIRSDLMTAVQPLFEQRRGFHDQIEAALQVATPDPTAIGRLVIADHGVGEQIRTEHSKFQTRFEALLSPDQLANFKAQRENGACSGPGKRFH
;
A
#
# COMPACT_ATOMS: atom_id res chain seq x y z
N MET A 1 -7.82 -46.77 -37.04
CA MET A 1 -7.11 -47.88 -36.35
C MET A 1 -5.76 -48.13 -37.03
N ARG A 2 -4.65 -47.70 -36.43
CA ARG A 2 -3.33 -48.35 -36.55
C ARG A 2 -2.57 -48.08 -35.25
N ARG A 3 -2.26 -49.15 -34.52
CA ARG A 3 -1.51 -49.18 -33.27
C ARG A 3 -0.03 -49.29 -33.62
N SER A 4 0.82 -48.54 -32.92
CA SER A 4 2.28 -48.69 -32.97
C SER A 4 2.82 -48.74 -31.54
N LEU A 5 3.74 -49.67 -31.32
CA LEU A 5 4.16 -50.25 -30.06
C LEU A 5 5.21 -49.42 -29.30
N SER A 6 5.19 -49.62 -27.98
CA SER A 6 6.09 -49.12 -26.94
C SER A 6 7.57 -49.54 -27.11
N SER A 7 8.49 -48.69 -26.67
CA SER A 7 9.79 -49.13 -26.12
C SER A 7 10.32 -48.11 -25.11
N SER A 8 10.32 -48.52 -23.84
CA SER A 8 10.97 -47.85 -22.72
C SER A 8 12.49 -48.04 -22.78
N LEU A 9 13.26 -46.99 -22.48
CA LEU A 9 14.64 -47.16 -22.00
C LEU A 9 14.85 -46.20 -20.83
N ALA A 10 14.81 -46.77 -19.62
CA ALA A 10 15.25 -46.10 -18.41
C ALA A 10 16.78 -46.17 -18.35
N LEU A 11 17.45 -45.04 -18.14
CA LEU A 11 18.83 -45.02 -17.69
C LEU A 11 18.92 -44.04 -16.51
N ALA A 12 19.03 -44.61 -15.31
CA ALA A 12 19.39 -43.91 -14.09
C ALA A 12 20.84 -44.28 -13.77
N PHE A 13 21.71 -43.28 -13.61
CA PHE A 13 22.90 -43.39 -12.76
C PHE A 13 23.21 -42.05 -12.09
N LEU A 14 23.09 -42.11 -10.75
CA LEU A 14 23.60 -41.27 -9.67
C LEU A 14 25.13 -41.03 -9.80
N LEU A 15 25.85 -40.06 -9.20
CA LEU A 15 25.76 -39.35 -7.92
C LEU A 15 26.90 -38.30 -7.83
N ALA A 16 26.80 -37.40 -6.84
CA ALA A 16 27.84 -36.55 -6.20
C ALA A 16 28.30 -35.32 -7.00
N GLY A 17 28.37 -34.10 -6.45
CA GLY A 17 28.23 -33.60 -5.09
C GLY A 17 29.03 -32.31 -5.00
N MET A 18 28.39 -31.18 -4.73
CA MET A 18 29.09 -29.99 -4.24
C MET A 18 28.16 -29.19 -3.33
N LEU A 19 28.51 -29.22 -2.04
CA LEU A 19 28.10 -28.23 -1.06
C LEU A 19 28.63 -26.86 -1.48
N GLY A 20 27.86 -25.80 -1.23
CA GLY A 20 28.40 -24.45 -1.18
C GLY A 20 27.36 -23.34 -1.20
N ALA A 21 27.14 -22.73 -0.03
CA ALA A 21 26.52 -21.44 0.22
C ALA A 21 25.02 -21.32 -0.14
N GLN A 22 24.10 -21.44 0.82
CA GLN A 22 23.71 -20.31 1.66
C GLN A 22 23.61 -19.00 0.87
N THR A 23 22.37 -18.59 0.58
CA THR A 23 21.80 -17.25 0.83
C THR A 23 20.81 -16.94 -0.28
N PHE A 24 19.53 -17.16 -0.03
CA PHE A 24 18.47 -16.16 -0.30
C PHE A 24 17.32 -16.46 0.66
N GLY A 25 17.66 -16.51 1.95
CA GLY A 25 16.80 -15.88 2.93
C GLY A 25 16.83 -14.39 2.64
N GLN A 26 16.15 -13.96 1.58
CA GLN A 26 15.79 -12.56 1.44
C GLN A 26 14.76 -12.34 2.55
N LYS A 27 15.26 -12.07 3.76
CA LYS A 27 14.62 -11.10 4.64
C LYS A 27 14.55 -9.84 3.78
N GLY A 28 13.53 -9.77 2.93
CA GLY A 28 13.06 -8.51 2.41
C GLY A 28 12.87 -7.70 3.67
N ASN A 29 13.76 -6.72 3.87
CA ASN A 29 13.59 -5.77 4.94
C ASN A 29 12.18 -5.25 4.72
N PRO A 30 11.20 -5.54 5.61
CA PRO A 30 9.83 -5.14 5.36
C PRO A 30 9.86 -3.67 4.96
N SER A 31 10.70 -2.87 5.61
CA SER A 31 11.00 -1.45 5.38
C SER A 31 11.25 -1.01 3.91
N ALA A 32 11.65 -1.87 2.97
CA ALA A 32 11.83 -1.45 1.57
C ALA A 32 10.48 -1.24 0.83
N LEU A 33 9.38 -1.81 1.34
CA LEU A 33 8.02 -1.53 0.87
C LEU A 33 7.42 -0.25 1.50
N PHE A 34 8.17 0.47 2.34
CA PHE A 34 7.64 1.54 3.20
C PHE A 34 7.95 2.94 2.68
N GLU A 35 8.71 3.07 1.58
CA GLU A 35 9.37 4.32 1.21
C GLU A 35 8.50 5.32 0.43
N HIS A 36 7.36 4.90 -0.13
CA HIS A 36 6.49 5.80 -0.89
C HIS A 36 5.07 5.90 -0.31
N GLY A 37 4.90 6.84 0.62
CA GLY A 37 3.81 7.84 0.60
C GLY A 37 2.35 7.41 0.79
N GLY A 38 2.02 6.12 0.99
CA GLY A 38 0.63 5.67 0.89
C GLY A 38 -0.21 5.65 2.18
N ALA A 39 0.37 5.71 3.38
CA ALA A 39 -0.36 5.36 4.62
C ALA A 39 -0.17 6.31 5.81
N GLY A 40 0.37 7.51 5.59
CA GLY A 40 0.45 8.55 6.63
C GLY A 40 1.39 8.28 7.82
N LEU A 41 2.03 7.11 7.87
CA LEU A 41 3.05 6.75 8.87
C LEU A 41 4.41 6.60 8.20
N SER A 42 5.33 7.51 8.51
CA SER A 42 6.73 7.39 8.07
C SER A 42 7.40 6.20 8.76
N SER A 43 8.44 5.64 8.14
CA SER A 43 9.30 4.64 8.80
C SER A 43 9.88 5.18 10.11
N ALA A 44 10.32 6.44 10.12
CA ALA A 44 10.81 7.13 11.32
C ALA A 44 9.77 7.16 12.46
N CYS A 45 8.49 7.43 12.13
CA CYS A 45 7.40 7.38 13.11
C CYS A 45 7.26 5.96 13.68
N MET A 46 7.29 4.93 12.83
CA MET A 46 7.16 3.53 13.25
C MET A 46 8.32 3.07 14.15
N ASP A 47 9.54 3.47 13.82
CA ASP A 47 10.75 3.12 14.58
C ASP A 47 10.74 3.75 15.97
N ALA A 48 10.22 4.98 16.09
CA ALA A 48 10.13 5.72 17.34
C ALA A 48 9.10 5.17 18.34
N LEU A 49 8.19 4.28 17.90
CA LEU A 49 7.14 3.71 18.76
C LEU A 49 7.57 2.44 19.50
N GLY A 50 8.76 1.88 19.21
CA GLY A 50 9.23 0.67 19.89
C GLY A 50 8.27 -0.51 19.70
N LEU A 51 7.78 -0.70 18.47
CA LEU A 51 6.82 -1.75 18.14
C LEU A 51 7.44 -3.14 18.28
N THR A 52 6.67 -4.08 18.84
CA THR A 52 7.03 -5.50 18.85
C THR A 52 6.98 -6.10 17.43
N ASP A 53 7.64 -7.23 17.21
CA ASP A 53 7.62 -7.89 15.90
C ASP A 53 6.21 -8.34 15.51
N ALA A 54 5.40 -8.76 16.48
CA ALA A 54 4.00 -9.09 16.26
C ALA A 54 3.18 -7.86 15.81
N GLN A 55 3.37 -6.71 16.47
CA GLN A 55 2.74 -5.45 16.08
C GLN A 55 3.17 -5.03 14.66
N LYS A 56 4.47 -5.12 14.33
CA LYS A 56 4.97 -4.82 12.98
C LYS A 56 4.32 -5.70 11.92
N GLY A 57 4.16 -6.99 12.18
CA GLY A 57 3.45 -7.92 11.30
C GLY A 57 2.00 -7.51 11.06
N SER A 58 1.25 -7.26 12.14
CA SER A 58 -0.16 -6.82 12.07
C SER A 58 -0.31 -5.48 11.34
N ILE A 59 0.61 -4.52 11.58
CA ILE A 59 0.60 -3.22 10.92
C ILE A 59 0.90 -3.36 9.42
N GLY A 60 1.81 -4.26 9.05
CA GLY A 60 2.06 -4.62 7.65
C GLY A 60 0.80 -5.14 6.95
N GLN A 61 0.03 -6.01 7.62
CA GLN A 61 -1.21 -6.53 7.07
C GLN A 61 -2.26 -5.43 6.85
N ILE A 62 -2.56 -4.61 7.87
CA ILE A 62 -3.57 -3.55 7.71
C ILE A 62 -3.14 -2.49 6.68
N ARG A 63 -1.83 -2.29 6.46
CA ARG A 63 -1.31 -1.43 5.37
C ARG A 63 -1.54 -2.07 4.00
N SER A 64 -1.31 -3.37 3.86
CA SER A 64 -1.62 -4.10 2.63
C SER A 64 -3.11 -4.02 2.29
N ASP A 65 -3.97 -4.16 3.31
CA ASP A 65 -5.42 -4.03 3.15
C ASP A 65 -5.80 -2.63 2.69
N LEU A 66 -5.22 -1.58 3.30
CA LEU A 66 -5.42 -0.19 2.88
C LEU A 66 -5.04 -0.01 1.41
N MET A 67 -3.84 -0.44 1.00
CA MET A 67 -3.37 -0.28 -0.38
C MET A 67 -4.31 -0.99 -1.37
N THR A 68 -4.75 -2.20 -1.04
CA THR A 68 -5.71 -2.97 -1.84
C THR A 68 -7.05 -2.22 -1.99
N ALA A 69 -7.52 -1.57 -0.93
CA ALA A 69 -8.77 -0.82 -0.93
C ALA A 69 -8.67 0.51 -1.70
N VAL A 70 -7.55 1.24 -1.57
CA VAL A 70 -7.42 2.59 -2.15
C VAL A 70 -6.90 2.60 -3.58
N GLN A 71 -6.18 1.56 -4.02
CA GLN A 71 -5.64 1.48 -5.38
C GLN A 71 -6.69 1.74 -6.48
N PRO A 72 -7.85 1.04 -6.51
CA PRO A 72 -8.87 1.32 -7.53
C PRO A 72 -9.47 2.73 -7.41
N LEU A 73 -9.51 3.31 -6.21
CA LEU A 73 -9.99 4.68 -5.98
C LEU A 73 -9.02 5.73 -6.55
N PHE A 74 -7.70 5.49 -6.44
CA PHE A 74 -6.70 6.34 -7.09
C PHE A 74 -6.80 6.30 -8.61
N GLU A 75 -7.00 5.11 -9.18
CA GLU A 75 -7.22 4.95 -10.62
C GLU A 75 -8.48 5.69 -11.06
N GLN A 76 -9.55 5.61 -10.28
CA GLN A 76 -10.78 6.34 -10.55
C GLN A 76 -10.60 7.87 -10.49
N ARG A 77 -9.88 8.38 -9.48
CA ARG A 77 -9.54 9.82 -9.39
C ARG A 77 -8.71 10.28 -10.58
N ARG A 78 -7.69 9.52 -10.98
CA ARG A 78 -6.90 9.82 -12.17
C ARG A 78 -7.80 9.93 -13.40
N GLY A 79 -8.71 8.98 -13.58
CA GLY A 79 -9.70 9.02 -14.67
C GLY A 79 -10.60 10.27 -14.63
N PHE A 80 -10.97 10.78 -13.45
CA PHE A 80 -11.70 12.04 -13.35
C PHE A 80 -10.82 13.26 -13.68
N HIS A 81 -9.55 13.28 -13.24
CA HIS A 81 -8.61 14.35 -13.58
C HIS A 81 -8.38 14.43 -15.09
N ASP A 82 -8.19 13.29 -15.76
CA ASP A 82 -8.03 13.23 -17.21
C ASP A 82 -9.27 13.77 -17.94
N GLN A 83 -10.47 13.42 -17.45
CA GLN A 83 -11.74 13.91 -18.03
C GLN A 83 -11.95 15.42 -17.80
N ILE A 84 -11.58 15.93 -16.62
CA ILE A 84 -11.66 17.36 -16.30
C ILE A 84 -10.72 18.15 -17.21
N GLU A 85 -9.47 17.70 -17.35
CA GLU A 85 -8.48 18.33 -18.22
C GLU A 85 -8.97 18.35 -19.67
N ALA A 86 -9.45 17.21 -20.19
CA ALA A 86 -9.99 17.14 -21.54
C ALA A 86 -11.21 18.09 -21.74
N ALA A 87 -12.10 18.18 -20.74
CA ALA A 87 -13.27 19.06 -20.80
C ALA A 87 -12.90 20.56 -20.76
N LEU A 88 -11.75 20.91 -20.18
CA LEU A 88 -11.25 22.28 -20.14
C LEU A 88 -10.56 22.71 -21.44
N GLN A 89 -10.03 21.76 -22.22
CA GLN A 89 -9.28 22.04 -23.44
C GLN A 89 -10.15 22.28 -24.69
N VAL A 90 -11.46 22.06 -24.62
CA VAL A 90 -12.37 22.31 -25.75
C VAL A 90 -12.60 23.82 -25.97
N ALA A 91 -12.98 24.22 -27.18
CA ALA A 91 -13.15 25.63 -27.55
C ALA A 91 -14.21 26.39 -26.72
N THR A 92 -15.20 25.69 -26.17
CA THR A 92 -16.23 26.27 -25.29
C THR A 92 -16.57 25.25 -24.20
N PRO A 93 -15.83 25.26 -23.08
CA PRO A 93 -16.06 24.30 -21.98
C PRO A 93 -17.46 24.42 -21.39
N ASP A 94 -18.10 23.28 -21.11
CA ASP A 94 -19.36 23.24 -20.36
C ASP A 94 -19.07 23.22 -18.85
N PRO A 95 -19.34 24.33 -18.12
CA PRO A 95 -19.09 24.40 -16.68
C PRO A 95 -19.93 23.40 -15.88
N THR A 96 -21.12 23.03 -16.36
CA THR A 96 -21.99 22.06 -15.67
C THR A 96 -21.41 20.65 -15.77
N ALA A 97 -20.92 20.27 -16.95
CA ALA A 97 -20.24 18.99 -17.15
C ALA A 97 -18.98 18.89 -16.27
N ILE A 98 -18.14 19.93 -16.27
CA ILE A 98 -16.93 19.99 -15.43
C ILE A 98 -17.29 19.92 -13.95
N GLY A 99 -18.30 20.68 -13.50
CA GLY A 99 -18.75 20.67 -12.11
C GLY A 99 -19.17 19.28 -11.63
N ARG A 100 -19.86 18.50 -12.47
CA ARG A 100 -20.21 17.10 -12.15
C ARG A 100 -18.98 16.20 -11.98
N LEU A 101 -17.97 16.35 -12.84
CA LEU A 101 -16.72 15.58 -12.74
C LEU A 101 -15.96 15.93 -11.45
N VAL A 102 -15.89 17.21 -11.08
CA VAL A 102 -15.24 17.65 -9.84
C VAL A 102 -15.95 17.11 -8.60
N ILE A 103 -17.29 17.13 -8.58
CA ILE A 103 -18.08 16.54 -7.48
C ILE A 103 -17.83 15.03 -7.38
N ALA A 104 -17.73 14.34 -8.52
CA ALA A 104 -17.43 12.92 -8.54
C ALA A 104 -16.01 12.61 -8.03
N ASP A 105 -14.98 13.36 -8.46
CA ASP A 105 -13.62 13.25 -7.93
C ASP A 105 -13.60 13.48 -6.41
N HIS A 106 -14.28 14.53 -5.94
CA HIS A 106 -14.41 14.82 -4.52
C HIS A 106 -15.01 13.64 -3.74
N GLY A 107 -16.10 13.04 -4.25
CA GLY A 107 -16.71 11.85 -3.65
C GLY A 107 -15.74 10.67 -3.49
N VAL A 108 -14.91 10.39 -4.50
CA VAL A 108 -13.86 9.35 -4.40
C VAL A 108 -12.77 9.76 -3.41
N GLY A 109 -12.46 11.06 -3.31
CA GLY A 109 -11.55 11.60 -2.29
C GLY A 109 -12.01 11.29 -0.86
N GLU A 110 -13.31 11.44 -0.59
CA GLU A 110 -13.88 11.08 0.73
C GLU A 110 -13.82 9.57 1.00
N GLN A 111 -13.98 8.74 -0.03
CA GLN A 111 -13.82 7.28 0.10
C GLN A 111 -12.39 6.92 0.50
N ILE A 112 -11.38 7.52 -0.16
CA ILE A 112 -9.97 7.33 0.21
C ILE A 112 -9.72 7.78 1.65
N ARG A 113 -10.20 8.97 2.05
CA ARG A 113 -10.06 9.45 3.44
C ARG A 113 -10.71 8.52 4.46
N THR A 114 -11.84 7.91 4.09
CA THR A 114 -12.55 6.93 4.92
C THR A 114 -11.68 5.69 5.14
N GLU A 115 -11.05 5.15 4.09
CA GLU A 115 -10.14 4.00 4.22
C GLU A 115 -8.89 4.34 5.05
N HIS A 116 -8.30 5.53 4.86
CA HIS A 116 -7.22 6.01 5.72
C HIS A 116 -7.64 6.13 7.20
N SER A 117 -8.86 6.60 7.46
CA SER A 117 -9.39 6.70 8.83
C SER A 117 -9.58 5.33 9.46
N LYS A 118 -10.09 4.35 8.70
CA LYS A 118 -10.20 2.95 9.15
C LYS A 118 -8.82 2.36 9.46
N PHE A 119 -7.82 2.59 8.60
CA PHE A 119 -6.44 2.18 8.86
C PHE A 119 -5.93 2.80 10.16
N GLN A 120 -6.11 4.11 10.35
CA GLN A 120 -5.67 4.83 11.54
C GLN A 120 -6.29 4.25 12.83
N THR A 121 -7.60 4.00 12.83
CA THR A 121 -8.29 3.38 13.97
C THR A 121 -7.75 1.99 14.27
N ARG A 122 -7.54 1.15 13.25
CA ARG A 122 -6.98 -0.20 13.41
C ARG A 122 -5.53 -0.17 13.92
N PHE A 123 -4.73 0.76 13.40
CA PHE A 123 -3.36 0.98 13.84
C PHE A 123 -3.31 1.39 15.31
N GLU A 124 -4.09 2.40 15.72
CA GLU A 124 -4.12 2.87 17.11
C GLU A 124 -4.57 1.77 18.08
N ALA A 125 -5.48 0.89 17.67
CA ALA A 125 -5.93 -0.25 18.46
C ALA A 125 -4.86 -1.34 18.68
N LEU A 126 -3.78 -1.35 17.88
CA LEU A 126 -2.65 -2.28 18.05
C LEU A 126 -1.60 -1.77 19.04
N LEU A 127 -1.65 -0.49 19.41
CA LEU A 127 -0.67 0.14 20.28
C LEU A 127 -0.99 -0.12 21.76
N SER A 128 0.04 -0.28 22.57
CA SER A 128 -0.11 -0.18 24.03
C SER A 128 -0.50 1.25 24.43
N PRO A 129 -1.01 1.48 25.66
CA PRO A 129 -1.32 2.83 26.14
C PRO A 129 -0.13 3.80 26.02
N ASP A 130 1.08 3.35 26.37
CA ASP A 130 2.30 4.17 26.30
C ASP A 130 2.70 4.47 24.86
N GLN A 131 2.61 3.48 23.97
CA GLN A 131 2.88 3.65 22.54
C GLN A 131 1.89 4.61 21.90
N LEU A 132 0.60 4.53 22.26
CA LEU A 132 -0.43 5.43 21.78
C LEU A 132 -0.20 6.87 22.26
N ALA A 133 0.21 7.06 23.52
CA ALA A 133 0.56 8.37 24.05
C ALA A 133 1.75 8.98 23.29
N ASN A 134 2.82 8.20 23.07
CA ASN A 134 3.98 8.61 22.28
C ASN A 134 3.58 8.95 20.83
N PHE A 135 2.75 8.12 20.20
CA PHE A 135 2.25 8.35 18.85
C PHE A 135 1.47 9.68 18.74
N LYS A 136 0.57 9.96 19.68
CA LYS A 136 -0.20 11.21 19.70
C LYS A 136 0.72 12.43 19.85
N ALA A 137 1.70 12.38 20.75
CA ALA A 137 2.69 13.45 20.93
C ALA A 137 3.52 13.68 19.66
N GLN A 138 4.00 12.62 19.00
CA GLN A 138 4.74 12.74 17.76
C GLN A 138 3.89 13.27 16.59
N ARG A 139 2.58 13.01 16.59
CA ARG A 139 1.65 13.55 15.59
C ARG A 139 1.39 15.04 15.79
N GLU A 140 1.31 15.51 17.03
CA GLU A 140 1.22 16.94 17.34
C GLU A 140 2.48 17.69 16.92
N ASN A 141 3.65 17.09 17.11
CA ASN A 141 4.95 17.65 16.75
C ASN A 141 5.32 17.47 15.26
N GLY A 142 4.43 16.92 14.43
CA GLY A 142 4.64 16.79 12.98
C GLY A 142 5.48 15.59 12.53
N ALA A 143 6.11 14.86 13.44
CA ALA A 143 6.95 13.70 13.13
C ALA A 143 6.14 12.49 12.60
N CYS A 144 4.92 12.32 13.10
CA CYS A 144 3.95 11.31 12.68
C CYS A 144 2.74 11.92 11.93
N SER A 145 2.90 13.13 11.37
CA SER A 145 1.81 13.76 10.61
C SER A 145 1.68 13.12 9.23
N GLY A 146 0.46 12.65 8.91
CA GLY A 146 0.11 12.26 7.56
C GLY A 146 0.23 13.43 6.57
N PRO A 147 0.23 13.15 5.25
CA PRO A 147 0.54 14.13 4.20
C PRO A 147 -0.38 15.38 4.21
N GLY A 148 -1.56 15.32 4.84
CA GLY A 148 -2.53 16.42 4.86
C GLY A 148 -2.25 17.57 5.84
N LYS A 149 -1.27 17.48 6.75
CA LYS A 149 -1.00 18.55 7.74
C LYS A 149 0.13 19.53 7.36
N ARG A 150 0.81 19.35 6.23
CA ARG A 150 1.92 20.24 5.82
C ARG A 150 1.50 21.48 5.03
N PHE A 151 0.20 21.66 4.76
CA PHE A 151 -0.32 22.78 3.99
C PHE A 151 -1.49 23.45 4.73
N HIS A 152 -1.18 24.09 5.86
CA HIS A 152 -1.99 25.14 6.47
C HIS A 152 -1.05 26.19 7.03
#